data_AF-A0A8T6NN60-F1
#
_entry.id   AF-A0A8T6NN60-F1
#
_cell.length_a   1.000
_cell.length_b   1.000
_cell.length_c   1.000
_cell.angle_alpha   90.00
_cell.angle_beta   90.00
_cell.angle_gamma   90.00
#
_symmetry.space_group_name_H-M   'P 1'
#
loop_
_entity.id
_entity.type
_entity.pdbx_description
1 polymer ?
#
loop_
_entity_poly.entity_id
_entity_poly.type
_entity_poly.pdbx_seq_one_letter_code
_entity_poly.pdbx_strand_id
1 'polypeptide(L)'
;YEVRPLTAPDSASKGSAWIASRLLASAAEVSPDLIEDLRSWAIPTWLANIPDSSVDSLSGACKIVGESERESLLNSVHMAAGDKPKSDLNTWSRFVRVIEGSGRLTPSLCNKIVRQLPMEWFAPFSGHILLNLLKMDQWWNNADLCSIPWAALVLRPIGELHQFPGANDVSHPGVSDDLLVSLEEAIGSGPGIEIIDEASISNIHDLVMSLRSAKEGLPPPIGRTHPLVGWLAQPFHKWPEIAHTDLNGGNSLITARLFLARSRIIREDI
;
A
#
# COMPACT_ATOMS: atom_id res chain seq x y z
N TYR A 1 4.91 14.48 33.52
CA TYR A 1 4.81 13.01 33.66
C TYR A 1 5.73 12.41 32.63
N GLU A 2 6.74 11.64 33.05
CA GLU A 2 7.63 10.95 32.11
C GLU A 2 6.89 9.73 31.55
N VAL A 3 6.65 9.71 30.23
CA VAL A 3 5.89 8.66 29.55
C VAL A 3 6.82 7.56 28.99
N ARG A 4 8.14 7.65 29.25
CA ARG A 4 9.16 6.71 28.74
C ARG A 4 9.82 5.87 29.83
N PRO A 5 10.28 4.65 29.52
CA PRO A 5 11.24 3.93 30.34
C PRO A 5 12.53 4.74 30.54
N LEU A 6 13.09 4.73 31.75
CA LEU A 6 14.38 5.37 32.10
C LEU A 6 15.61 4.62 31.54
N THR A 7 15.44 3.85 30.46
CA THR A 7 16.53 3.10 29.81
C THR A 7 17.24 3.98 28.79
N ALA A 8 18.57 4.00 28.80
CA ALA A 8 19.34 4.72 27.80
C ALA A 8 19.17 4.08 26.41
N PRO A 9 19.17 4.86 25.30
CA PRO A 9 18.90 4.33 23.96
C PRO A 9 19.88 3.25 23.48
N ASP A 10 21.15 3.35 23.89
CA ASP A 10 22.24 2.44 23.55
C ASP A 10 22.11 1.05 24.21
N SER A 11 21.34 0.96 25.28
CA SER A 11 21.05 -0.28 26.02
C SER A 11 19.61 -0.77 25.81
N ALA A 12 18.96 -0.35 24.72
CA ALA A 12 17.57 -0.63 24.43
C ALA A 12 17.26 -2.14 24.39
N SER A 13 16.48 -2.59 25.37
CA SER A 13 15.87 -3.92 25.32
C SER A 13 14.86 -4.02 24.16
N LYS A 14 14.51 -5.24 23.75
CA LYS A 14 13.42 -5.47 22.78
C LYS A 14 12.11 -4.78 23.21
N GLY A 15 11.82 -4.77 24.52
CA GLY A 15 10.64 -4.10 25.07
C GLY A 15 10.70 -2.59 24.94
N SER A 16 11.85 -1.98 25.28
CA SER A 16 12.04 -0.53 25.14
C SER A 16 11.92 -0.07 23.68
N ALA A 17 12.51 -0.82 22.75
CA ALA A 17 12.44 -0.51 21.32
C ALA A 17 11.02 -0.69 20.76
N TRP A 18 10.25 -1.67 21.24
CA TRP A 18 8.84 -1.81 20.90
C TRP A 18 8.00 -0.64 21.44
N ILE A 19 8.22 -0.20 22.68
CA ILE A 19 7.52 0.98 23.22
C ILE A 19 7.86 2.22 22.40
N ALA A 20 9.14 2.44 22.12
CA ALA A 20 9.60 3.55 21.29
C ALA A 20 8.94 3.54 19.90
N SER A 21 8.82 2.37 19.27
CA SER A 21 8.16 2.24 17.97
C SER A 21 6.68 2.62 18.04
N ARG A 22 5.96 2.24 19.11
CA ARG A 22 4.54 2.60 19.28
C ARG A 22 4.36 4.10 19.50
N LEU A 23 5.22 4.72 20.30
CA LEU A 23 5.21 6.17 20.50
C LEU A 23 5.47 6.93 19.19
N LEU A 24 6.43 6.48 18.39
CA LEU A 24 6.71 7.04 17.07
C LEU A 24 5.53 6.87 16.11
N ALA A 25 4.87 5.71 16.09
CA ALA A 25 3.72 5.49 15.21
C ALA A 25 2.56 6.47 15.50
N SER A 26 2.42 6.89 16.76
CA SER A 26 1.43 7.87 17.19
C SER A 26 1.91 9.32 17.12
N ALA A 27 3.08 9.61 16.54
CA ALA A 27 3.70 10.95 16.61
C ALA A 27 2.83 12.09 16.08
N ALA A 28 1.87 11.82 15.18
CA ALA A 28 0.93 12.82 14.68
C ALA A 28 -0.13 13.26 15.72
N GLU A 29 -0.34 12.47 16.77
CA GLU A 29 -1.35 12.68 17.82
C GLU A 29 -0.72 13.16 19.14
N VAL A 30 0.60 13.25 19.17
CA VAL A 30 1.38 13.55 20.37
C VAL A 30 1.57 15.07 20.52
N SER A 31 1.54 15.57 21.76
CA SER A 31 1.78 17.00 22.05
C SER A 31 3.15 17.44 21.52
N PRO A 32 3.29 18.67 20.99
CA PRO A 32 4.58 19.23 20.57
C PRO A 32 5.67 19.13 21.65
N ASP A 33 5.29 19.21 22.93
CA ASP A 33 6.21 19.12 24.07
C ASP A 33 6.96 17.78 24.15
N LEU A 34 6.40 16.72 23.56
CA LEU A 34 6.99 15.38 23.56
C LEU A 34 7.84 15.12 22.31
N ILE A 35 7.87 16.02 21.34
CA ILE A 35 8.66 15.85 20.10
C ILE A 35 10.14 15.68 20.42
N GLU A 36 10.69 16.48 21.34
CA GLU A 36 12.10 16.40 21.70
C GLU A 36 12.44 15.04 22.36
N ASP A 37 11.54 14.50 23.19
CA ASP A 37 11.70 13.16 23.77
C ASP A 37 11.60 12.07 22.70
N LEU A 38 10.68 12.20 21.74
CA LEU A 38 10.57 11.25 20.62
C LEU A 38 11.85 11.26 19.78
N ARG A 39 12.44 12.43 19.53
CA ARG A 39 13.67 12.58 18.75
C ARG A 39 14.90 12.07 19.50
N SER A 40 15.08 12.51 20.74
CA SER A 40 16.29 12.23 21.54
C SER A 40 16.32 10.83 22.14
N TRP A 41 15.14 10.21 22.37
CA TRP A 41 15.05 8.88 22.97
C TRP A 41 14.37 7.85 22.07
N ALA A 42 13.18 8.14 21.53
CA ALA A 42 12.41 7.09 20.85
C ALA A 42 13.05 6.64 19.53
N ILE A 43 13.51 7.57 18.68
CA ILE A 43 14.21 7.25 17.43
C ILE A 43 15.44 6.36 17.68
N PRO A 44 16.43 6.76 18.52
CA PRO A 44 17.61 5.92 18.72
C PRO A 44 17.28 4.59 19.42
N THR A 45 16.33 4.57 20.36
CA THR A 45 15.90 3.33 21.04
C THR A 45 15.24 2.34 20.06
N TRP A 46 14.41 2.85 19.15
CA TRP A 46 13.77 2.05 18.11
C TRP A 46 14.80 1.48 17.13
N LEU A 47 15.74 2.31 16.66
CA LEU A 47 16.78 1.90 15.71
C LEU A 47 17.77 0.89 16.31
N ALA A 48 18.09 1.00 17.60
CA ALA A 48 18.97 0.06 18.29
C ALA A 48 18.44 -1.38 18.29
N ASN A 49 17.11 -1.57 18.25
CA ASN A 49 16.50 -2.91 18.24
C ASN A 49 15.13 -2.93 17.54
N ILE A 50 15.13 -2.74 16.22
CA ILE A 50 13.92 -2.68 15.40
C ILE A 50 12.99 -3.89 15.64
N PRO A 51 11.70 -3.66 15.97
CA PRO A 51 10.69 -4.70 16.02
C PRO A 51 10.35 -5.31 14.65
N ASP A 52 9.75 -6.50 14.65
CA ASP A 52 9.31 -7.17 13.41
C ASP A 52 8.21 -6.40 12.67
N SER A 53 7.40 -5.60 13.40
CA SER A 53 6.40 -4.70 12.82
C SER A 53 6.50 -3.30 13.42
N SER A 54 7.03 -2.37 12.63
CA SER A 54 7.22 -0.96 12.99
C SER A 54 7.28 -0.01 11.78
N VAL A 55 6.70 -0.39 10.63
CA VAL A 55 6.64 0.47 9.43
C VAL A 55 5.89 1.79 9.66
N ASP A 56 4.87 1.80 10.51
CA ASP A 56 4.15 3.02 10.88
C ASP A 56 5.03 3.98 11.70
N SER A 57 5.95 3.43 12.51
CA SER A 57 6.93 4.19 13.28
C SER A 57 7.86 4.98 12.37
N LEU A 58 8.19 4.45 11.20
CA LEU A 58 8.97 5.17 10.18
C LEU A 58 8.20 6.40 9.66
N SER A 59 6.90 6.24 9.35
CA SER A 59 6.07 7.36 8.92
C SER A 59 6.03 8.46 9.98
N GLY A 60 5.81 8.08 11.25
CA GLY A 60 5.81 9.02 12.36
C GLY A 60 7.15 9.69 12.60
N ALA A 61 8.25 8.94 12.55
CA ALA A 61 9.61 9.47 12.68
C ALA A 61 9.91 10.52 11.59
N CYS A 62 9.54 10.25 10.33
CA CYS A 62 9.73 11.20 9.23
C CYS A 62 8.93 12.52 9.38
N LYS A 63 7.86 12.54 10.18
CA LYS A 63 7.05 13.73 10.45
C LYS A 63 7.64 14.63 11.53
N ILE A 64 8.40 14.07 12.47
CA ILE A 64 8.96 14.82 13.61
C ILE A 64 10.40 15.27 13.42
N VAL A 65 11.11 14.72 12.43
CA VAL A 65 12.45 15.18 12.05
C VAL A 65 12.36 16.32 11.02
N GLY A 66 13.33 17.24 11.06
CA GLY A 66 13.44 18.29 10.05
C GLY A 66 13.74 17.72 8.67
N GLU A 67 13.41 18.47 7.61
CA GLU A 67 13.66 18.07 6.23
C GLU A 67 15.14 17.76 5.97
N SER A 68 16.04 18.57 6.53
CA SER A 68 17.50 18.38 6.45
C SER A 68 18.02 17.11 7.13
N GLU A 69 17.25 16.55 8.07
CA GLU A 69 17.63 15.35 8.85
C GLU A 69 16.98 14.08 8.31
N ARG A 70 16.00 14.21 7.42
CA ARG A 70 15.19 13.11 6.92
C ARG A 70 16.04 12.06 6.20
N GLU A 71 16.96 12.48 5.35
CA GLU A 71 17.84 11.55 4.63
C GLU A 71 18.73 10.75 5.59
N SER A 72 19.28 11.41 6.62
CA SER A 72 20.09 10.75 7.66
C SER A 72 19.28 9.72 8.45
N LEU A 73 18.02 10.05 8.79
CA LEU A 73 17.11 9.10 9.43
C LEU A 73 16.85 7.89 8.53
N LEU A 74 16.50 8.10 7.26
CA LEU A 74 16.21 7.01 6.31
C LEU A 74 17.42 6.08 6.13
N ASN A 75 18.62 6.64 6.01
CA ASN A 75 19.87 5.88 5.95
C ASN A 75 20.09 5.04 7.22
N SER A 76 19.81 5.61 8.39
CA SER A 76 19.92 4.88 9.66
C SER A 76 18.93 3.72 9.74
N VAL A 77 17.69 3.92 9.24
CA VAL A 77 16.67 2.86 9.16
C VAL A 77 17.10 1.77 8.18
N HIS A 78 17.65 2.12 7.00
CA HIS A 78 18.18 1.15 6.05
C HIS A 78 19.24 0.24 6.67
N MET A 79 20.19 0.84 7.42
CA MET A 79 21.25 0.10 8.09
C MET A 79 20.69 -0.84 9.16
N ALA A 80 19.84 -0.31 10.06
CA ALA A 80 19.30 -1.10 11.16
C ALA A 80 18.34 -2.21 10.69
N ALA A 81 17.61 -1.99 9.59
CA ALA A 81 16.75 -3.00 8.97
C ALA A 81 17.53 -4.11 8.22
N GLY A 82 18.79 -3.86 7.85
CA GLY A 82 19.63 -4.80 7.09
C GLY A 82 19.77 -6.17 7.78
N ASP A 83 19.94 -6.16 9.10
CA ASP A 83 20.16 -7.36 9.91
C ASP A 83 18.86 -8.02 10.41
N LYS A 84 17.69 -7.54 9.94
CA LYS A 84 16.36 -7.96 10.42
C LYS A 84 15.48 -8.44 9.26
N PRO A 85 15.78 -9.57 8.59
CA PRO A 85 15.09 -10.01 7.37
C PRO A 85 13.59 -10.33 7.53
N LYS A 86 13.09 -10.44 8.77
CA LYS A 86 11.68 -10.65 9.10
C LYS A 86 10.90 -9.34 9.31
N SER A 87 11.60 -8.24 9.57
CA SER A 87 10.99 -6.95 9.86
C SER A 87 10.34 -6.34 8.61
N ASP A 88 9.20 -5.68 8.81
CA ASP A 88 8.56 -4.86 7.77
C ASP A 88 9.47 -3.73 7.25
N LEU A 89 10.37 -3.19 8.08
CA LEU A 89 11.37 -2.21 7.66
C LEU A 89 12.42 -2.81 6.72
N ASN A 90 12.72 -4.10 6.82
CA ASN A 90 13.58 -4.76 5.83
C ASN A 90 12.88 -4.85 4.47
N THR A 91 11.59 -5.16 4.48
CA THR A 91 10.76 -5.16 3.27
C THR A 91 10.65 -3.77 2.66
N TRP A 92 10.41 -2.74 3.47
CA TRP A 92 10.45 -1.33 3.05
C TRP A 92 11.81 -0.96 2.44
N SER A 93 12.91 -1.26 3.13
CA SER A 93 14.28 -0.96 2.68
C SER A 93 14.59 -1.60 1.32
N ARG A 94 14.16 -2.85 1.12
CA ARG A 94 14.29 -3.53 -0.18
C ARG A 94 13.39 -2.95 -1.25
N PHE A 95 12.18 -2.50 -0.88
CA PHE A 95 11.24 -1.88 -1.81
C PHE A 95 11.74 -0.52 -2.30
N VAL A 96 12.30 0.32 -1.42
CA VAL A 96 12.97 1.58 -1.80
C VAL A 96 14.08 1.34 -2.81
N ARG A 97 14.94 0.33 -2.59
CA ARG A 97 15.99 -0.04 -3.57
C ARG A 97 15.42 -0.43 -4.93
N VAL A 98 14.25 -1.07 -4.99
CA VAL A 98 13.55 -1.38 -6.26
C VAL A 98 13.14 -0.07 -6.95
N ILE A 99 12.58 0.88 -6.21
CA ILE A 99 12.15 2.19 -6.74
C ILE A 99 13.35 2.97 -7.29
N GLU A 100 14.49 2.91 -6.60
CA GLU A 100 15.75 3.55 -7.03
C GLU A 100 16.47 2.80 -8.18
N GLY A 101 15.91 1.69 -8.66
CA GLY A 101 16.49 0.91 -9.76
C GLY A 101 17.67 0.01 -9.36
N SER A 102 17.99 -0.11 -8.07
CA SER A 102 19.06 -0.97 -7.53
C SER A 102 18.56 -2.34 -7.05
N GLY A 103 17.25 -2.60 -7.14
CA GLY A 103 16.60 -3.83 -6.71
C GLY A 103 15.79 -4.53 -7.81
N ARG A 104 15.22 -5.69 -7.48
CA ARG A 104 14.25 -6.41 -8.33
C ARG A 104 13.00 -6.77 -7.56
N LEU A 105 11.86 -6.59 -8.21
CA LEU A 105 10.55 -6.92 -7.68
C LEU A 105 10.24 -8.41 -7.90
N THR A 106 10.79 -9.29 -7.06
CA THR A 106 10.57 -10.74 -7.14
C THR A 106 9.21 -11.16 -6.53
N PRO A 107 8.62 -12.31 -6.93
CA PRO A 107 7.38 -12.81 -6.31
C PRO A 107 7.44 -12.89 -4.78
N SER A 108 8.59 -13.36 -4.24
CA SER A 108 8.82 -13.44 -2.80
C SER A 108 8.86 -12.07 -2.11
N LEU A 109 9.39 -11.04 -2.76
CA LEU A 109 9.40 -9.68 -2.25
C LEU A 109 7.99 -9.07 -2.35
N CYS A 110 7.27 -9.27 -3.46
CA CYS A 110 5.88 -8.85 -3.60
C CYS A 110 5.00 -9.41 -2.47
N ASN A 111 5.14 -10.70 -2.14
CA ASN A 111 4.36 -11.30 -1.06
C ASN A 111 4.67 -10.67 0.29
N LYS A 112 5.94 -10.28 0.54
CA LYS A 112 6.28 -9.51 1.74
C LYS A 112 5.68 -8.10 1.70
N ILE A 113 5.78 -7.39 0.57
CA ILE A 113 5.26 -6.02 0.40
C ILE A 113 3.78 -5.97 0.75
N VAL A 114 2.96 -6.82 0.12
CA VAL A 114 1.50 -6.77 0.32
C VAL A 114 1.05 -7.20 1.73
N ARG A 115 1.90 -7.94 2.46
CA ARG A 115 1.61 -8.40 3.83
C ARG A 115 2.09 -7.42 4.91
N GLN A 116 3.11 -6.62 4.61
CA GLN A 116 3.86 -5.87 5.63
C GLN A 116 3.85 -4.36 5.41
N LEU A 117 3.61 -3.87 4.19
CA LEU A 117 3.62 -2.44 3.89
C LEU A 117 2.20 -1.90 3.73
N PRO A 118 1.97 -0.61 4.06
CA PRO A 118 0.70 0.05 3.78
C PRO A 118 0.38 0.03 2.29
N MET A 119 -0.87 -0.24 1.94
CA MET A 119 -1.30 -0.35 0.53
C MET A 119 -1.02 0.92 -0.28
N GLU A 120 -1.18 2.10 0.35
CA GLU A 120 -0.87 3.39 -0.27
C GLU A 120 0.59 3.54 -0.69
N TRP A 121 1.52 2.82 -0.06
CA TRP A 121 2.95 2.91 -0.39
C TRP A 121 3.29 2.16 -1.66
N PHE A 122 2.64 1.02 -1.93
CA PHE A 122 2.94 0.20 -3.09
C PHE A 122 1.91 0.30 -4.21
N ALA A 123 0.83 1.06 -4.03
CA ALA A 123 -0.21 1.27 -5.02
C ALA A 123 0.31 1.66 -6.42
N PRO A 124 1.31 2.55 -6.60
CA PRO A 124 1.89 2.86 -7.92
C PRO A 124 2.48 1.65 -8.66
N PHE A 125 2.83 0.60 -7.92
CA PHE A 125 3.42 -0.63 -8.44
C PHE A 125 2.44 -1.81 -8.40
N SER A 126 1.18 -1.57 -8.03
CA SER A 126 0.19 -2.61 -7.73
C SER A 126 -0.04 -3.60 -8.86
N GLY A 127 -0.13 -3.13 -10.12
CA GLY A 127 -0.26 -4.02 -11.29
C GLY A 127 0.92 -4.98 -11.44
N HIS A 128 2.16 -4.46 -11.36
CA HIS A 128 3.38 -5.27 -11.42
C HIS A 128 3.51 -6.24 -10.23
N ILE A 129 3.12 -5.78 -9.03
CA ILE A 129 3.12 -6.59 -7.82
C ILE A 129 2.15 -7.75 -7.99
N LEU A 130 0.91 -7.49 -8.42
CA LEU A 130 -0.11 -8.50 -8.67
C LEU A 130 0.38 -9.53 -9.69
N LEU A 131 0.88 -9.10 -10.86
CA LEU A 131 1.39 -10.01 -11.88
C LEU A 131 2.55 -10.90 -11.37
N ASN A 132 3.40 -10.40 -10.47
CA ASN A 132 4.43 -11.23 -9.85
C ASN A 132 3.86 -12.20 -8.80
N LEU A 133 2.79 -11.82 -8.10
CA LEU A 133 2.12 -12.69 -7.14
C LEU A 133 1.37 -13.84 -7.83
N LEU A 134 0.78 -13.60 -9.00
CA LEU A 134 0.13 -14.65 -9.81
C LEU A 134 1.11 -15.70 -10.37
N LYS A 135 2.41 -15.42 -10.34
CA LYS A 135 3.46 -16.41 -10.68
C LYS A 135 3.79 -17.35 -9.52
N MET A 136 3.29 -17.09 -8.32
CA MET A 136 3.48 -17.98 -7.18
C MET A 136 2.59 -19.22 -7.33
N ASP A 137 3.10 -20.36 -6.91
CA ASP A 137 2.30 -21.59 -6.87
C ASP A 137 1.11 -21.43 -5.93
N GLN A 138 -0.05 -21.94 -6.33
CA GLN A 138 -1.31 -21.89 -5.58
C GLN A 138 -1.68 -20.49 -5.08
N TRP A 139 -1.37 -19.42 -5.82
CA TRP A 139 -1.67 -18.05 -5.38
C TRP A 139 -3.17 -17.85 -5.06
N TRP A 140 -4.06 -18.57 -5.74
CA TRP A 140 -5.51 -18.55 -5.54
C TRP A 140 -5.95 -19.09 -4.17
N ASN A 141 -5.10 -19.87 -3.50
CA ASN A 141 -5.33 -20.35 -2.13
C ASN A 141 -4.77 -19.41 -1.05
N ASN A 142 -4.14 -18.30 -1.45
CA ASN A 142 -3.58 -17.31 -0.52
C ASN A 142 -4.65 -16.29 -0.15
N ALA A 143 -5.35 -16.51 0.97
CA ALA A 143 -6.42 -15.65 1.44
C ALA A 143 -6.01 -14.17 1.60
N ASP A 144 -4.81 -13.91 2.12
CA ASP A 144 -4.32 -12.54 2.30
C ASP A 144 -4.17 -11.84 0.96
N LEU A 145 -3.58 -12.51 -0.04
CA LEU A 145 -3.47 -11.98 -1.40
C LEU A 145 -4.84 -11.69 -2.03
N CYS A 146 -5.75 -12.65 -1.91
CA CYS A 146 -7.07 -12.58 -2.55
C CYS A 146 -8.03 -11.59 -1.86
N SER A 147 -7.72 -11.19 -0.62
CA SER A 147 -8.46 -10.19 0.15
C SER A 147 -8.11 -8.74 -0.20
N ILE A 148 -6.98 -8.51 -0.89
CA ILE A 148 -6.54 -7.16 -1.25
C ILE A 148 -7.51 -6.57 -2.29
N PRO A 149 -8.02 -5.34 -2.09
CA PRO A 149 -8.90 -4.66 -3.04
C PRO A 149 -8.12 -4.18 -4.28
N TRP A 150 -7.70 -5.12 -5.13
CA TRP A 150 -6.85 -4.84 -6.30
C TRP A 150 -7.42 -3.79 -7.23
N ALA A 151 -8.74 -3.77 -7.44
CA ALA A 151 -9.40 -2.72 -8.21
C ALA A 151 -9.13 -1.31 -7.65
N ALA A 152 -9.15 -1.12 -6.33
CA ALA A 152 -8.87 0.19 -5.72
C ALA A 152 -7.41 0.63 -5.85
N LEU A 153 -6.48 -0.33 -5.95
CA LEU A 153 -5.05 -0.07 -6.06
C LEU A 153 -4.61 0.15 -7.51
N VAL A 154 -5.10 -0.68 -8.42
CA VAL A 154 -4.68 -0.71 -9.84
C VAL A 154 -5.40 0.35 -10.66
N LEU A 155 -6.71 0.55 -10.43
CA LEU A 155 -7.54 1.46 -11.25
C LEU A 155 -7.43 2.91 -10.78
N ARG A 156 -6.25 3.32 -10.32
CA ARG A 156 -5.98 4.71 -9.94
C ARG A 156 -5.60 5.52 -11.19
N PRO A 157 -6.02 6.80 -11.25
CA PRO A 157 -5.73 7.66 -12.39
C PRO A 157 -4.24 7.95 -12.51
N ILE A 158 -3.82 8.23 -13.75
CA ILE A 158 -2.46 8.62 -14.08
C ILE A 158 -2.09 9.90 -13.33
N GLY A 159 -0.87 9.95 -12.80
CA GLY A 159 -0.34 11.15 -12.15
C GLY A 159 -0.81 11.36 -10.71
N GLU A 160 -1.60 10.43 -10.15
CA GLU A 160 -1.97 10.52 -8.75
C GLU A 160 -0.73 10.38 -7.85
N LEU A 161 -0.50 11.36 -6.96
CA LEU A 161 0.71 11.42 -6.14
C LEU A 161 0.64 10.47 -4.94
N HIS A 162 1.77 9.81 -4.68
CA HIS A 162 1.99 8.94 -3.55
C HIS A 162 3.22 9.38 -2.78
N GLN A 163 3.04 9.55 -1.47
CA GLN A 163 4.10 9.93 -0.56
C GLN A 163 4.29 8.86 0.49
N PHE A 164 5.52 8.37 0.60
CA PHE A 164 5.93 7.46 1.66
C PHE A 164 7.43 7.62 1.94
N PRO A 165 7.88 7.26 3.15
CA PRO A 165 9.29 7.36 3.52
C PRO A 165 10.21 6.67 2.50
N GLY A 166 11.25 7.35 2.05
CA GLY A 166 12.24 6.79 1.11
C GLY A 166 11.83 6.80 -0.36
N ALA A 167 10.69 7.38 -0.73
CA ALA A 167 10.35 7.60 -2.13
C ALA A 167 10.01 9.07 -2.39
N ASN A 168 10.67 9.64 -3.39
CA ASN A 168 10.39 11.00 -3.86
C ASN A 168 9.29 10.96 -4.92
N ASP A 169 8.30 11.85 -4.82
CA ASP A 169 7.23 12.16 -5.79
C ASP A 169 6.86 11.01 -6.75
N VAL A 170 6.44 9.88 -6.18
CA VAL A 170 6.00 8.74 -6.98
C VAL A 170 4.58 9.00 -7.45
N SER A 171 4.38 9.01 -8.77
CA SER A 171 3.05 9.10 -9.35
C SER A 171 2.54 7.72 -9.75
N HIS A 172 1.24 7.50 -9.59
CA HIS A 172 0.59 6.30 -10.10
C HIS A 172 0.66 6.32 -11.65
N PRO A 173 1.15 5.25 -12.30
CA PRO A 173 1.31 5.23 -13.76
C PRO A 173 -0.02 5.07 -14.51
N GLY A 174 -1.09 4.78 -13.79
CA GLY A 174 -2.36 4.35 -14.36
C GLY A 174 -2.38 2.86 -14.66
N VAL A 175 -3.39 2.44 -15.41
CA VAL A 175 -3.55 1.05 -15.88
C VAL A 175 -2.71 0.88 -17.14
N SER A 176 -1.86 -0.15 -17.19
CA SER A 176 -1.14 -0.51 -18.41
C SER A 176 -2.07 -1.15 -19.45
N ASP A 177 -1.87 -0.84 -20.73
CA ASP A 177 -2.70 -1.33 -21.84
C ASP A 177 -2.72 -2.87 -21.95
N ASP A 178 -1.63 -3.52 -21.56
CA ASP A 178 -1.43 -4.97 -21.59
C ASP A 178 -1.80 -5.69 -20.28
N LEU A 179 -2.22 -4.95 -19.24
CA LEU A 179 -2.45 -5.52 -17.92
C LEU A 179 -3.54 -6.59 -17.95
N LEU A 180 -4.66 -6.34 -18.63
CA LEU A 180 -5.75 -7.31 -18.72
C LEU A 180 -5.29 -8.62 -19.36
N VAL A 181 -4.59 -8.53 -20.49
CA VAL A 181 -4.08 -9.71 -21.21
C VAL A 181 -3.11 -10.48 -20.31
N SER A 182 -2.18 -9.78 -19.65
CA SER A 182 -1.21 -10.38 -18.74
C SER A 182 -1.86 -11.08 -17.53
N LEU A 183 -2.95 -10.51 -16.98
CA LEU A 183 -3.71 -11.13 -15.90
C LEU A 183 -4.40 -12.41 -16.37
N GLU A 184 -5.07 -12.37 -17.52
CA GLU A 184 -5.77 -13.52 -18.09
C GLU A 184 -4.81 -14.65 -18.44
N GLU A 185 -3.66 -14.34 -19.03
CA GLU A 185 -2.61 -15.31 -19.33
C GLU A 185 -2.03 -15.95 -18.06
N ALA A 186 -1.76 -15.15 -17.03
CA ALA A 186 -1.24 -15.64 -15.75
C ALA A 186 -2.25 -16.54 -15.03
N ILE A 187 -3.54 -16.20 -15.05
CA ILE A 187 -4.62 -17.00 -14.47
C ILE A 187 -4.82 -18.29 -15.29
N GLY A 188 -4.89 -18.18 -16.62
CA GLY A 188 -5.07 -19.32 -17.51
C GLY A 188 -3.92 -20.34 -17.45
N SER A 189 -2.68 -19.85 -17.27
CA SER A 189 -1.49 -20.72 -17.11
C SER A 189 -1.38 -21.38 -15.73
N GLY A 190 -2.13 -20.88 -14.74
CA GLY A 190 -2.11 -21.37 -13.37
C GLY A 190 -3.36 -22.21 -13.06
N PRO A 191 -4.33 -21.68 -12.31
CA PRO A 191 -5.53 -22.41 -11.90
C PRO A 191 -6.55 -22.66 -13.03
N GLY A 192 -6.39 -22.02 -14.20
CA GLY A 192 -7.39 -22.00 -15.25
C GLY A 192 -8.33 -20.79 -15.10
N ILE A 193 -8.94 -20.35 -16.20
CA ILE A 193 -9.75 -19.12 -16.21
C ILE A 193 -11.03 -19.25 -15.38
N GLU A 194 -11.51 -20.49 -15.18
CA GLU A 194 -12.72 -20.80 -14.42
C GLU A 194 -12.61 -20.39 -12.94
N ILE A 195 -11.38 -20.29 -12.40
CA ILE A 195 -11.15 -19.85 -11.01
C ILE A 195 -11.76 -18.47 -10.75
N ILE A 196 -11.84 -17.60 -11.77
CA ILE A 196 -12.37 -16.23 -11.68
C ILE A 196 -13.78 -16.22 -11.10
N ASP A 197 -14.54 -17.30 -11.27
CA ASP A 197 -15.88 -17.41 -10.73
C ASP A 197 -15.95 -17.84 -9.27
N GLU A 198 -14.84 -18.23 -8.66
CA GLU A 198 -14.81 -18.54 -7.23
C GLU A 198 -14.99 -17.30 -6.34
N ALA A 199 -15.76 -17.46 -5.26
CA ALA A 199 -15.97 -16.39 -4.29
C ALA A 199 -14.66 -15.99 -3.55
N SER A 200 -13.73 -16.94 -3.39
CA SER A 200 -12.44 -16.78 -2.72
C SER A 200 -11.56 -15.68 -3.35
N ILE A 201 -11.72 -15.42 -4.65
CA ILE A 201 -10.92 -14.47 -5.41
C ILE A 201 -11.71 -13.25 -5.92
N SER A 202 -12.80 -12.89 -5.23
CA SER A 202 -13.72 -11.82 -5.61
C SER A 202 -13.03 -10.48 -5.94
N ASN A 203 -11.95 -10.10 -5.25
CA ASN A 203 -11.23 -8.85 -5.55
C ASN A 203 -10.50 -8.88 -6.90
N ILE A 204 -9.98 -10.04 -7.30
CA ILE A 204 -9.30 -10.23 -8.59
C ILE A 204 -10.36 -10.35 -9.69
N HIS A 205 -11.46 -11.07 -9.44
CA HIS A 205 -12.63 -11.08 -10.32
C HIS A 205 -13.09 -9.66 -10.65
N ASP A 206 -13.31 -8.83 -9.62
CA ASP A 206 -13.80 -7.47 -9.81
C ASP A 206 -12.82 -6.63 -10.63
N LEU A 207 -11.51 -6.74 -10.40
CA LEU A 207 -10.51 -6.07 -11.24
C LEU A 207 -10.60 -6.52 -12.71
N VAL A 208 -10.58 -7.83 -12.97
CA VAL A 208 -10.59 -8.38 -14.34
C VAL A 208 -11.86 -7.98 -15.08
N MET A 209 -13.03 -8.12 -14.45
CA MET A 209 -14.30 -7.76 -15.07
C MET A 209 -14.42 -6.25 -15.33
N SER A 210 -13.90 -5.41 -14.42
CA SER A 210 -13.84 -3.96 -14.63
C SER A 210 -12.99 -3.60 -15.84
N LEU A 211 -11.82 -4.21 -15.96
CA LEU A 211 -10.91 -4.01 -17.09
C LEU A 211 -11.51 -4.50 -18.42
N ARG A 212 -12.14 -5.68 -18.43
CA ARG A 212 -12.83 -6.23 -19.61
C ARG A 212 -13.91 -5.29 -20.13
N SER A 213 -14.83 -4.86 -19.26
CA SER A 213 -15.91 -3.96 -19.65
C SER A 213 -15.40 -2.62 -20.15
N ALA A 214 -14.35 -2.07 -19.52
CA ALA A 214 -13.73 -0.83 -20.00
C ALA A 214 -13.12 -1.00 -21.40
N LYS A 215 -12.37 -2.10 -21.64
CA LYS A 215 -11.75 -2.43 -22.94
C LYS A 215 -12.78 -2.63 -24.05
N GLU A 216 -13.90 -3.28 -23.74
CA GLU A 216 -14.99 -3.56 -24.68
C GLU A 216 -15.95 -2.36 -24.85
N GLY A 217 -15.77 -1.29 -24.07
CA GLY A 217 -16.66 -0.14 -24.09
C GLY A 217 -18.06 -0.43 -23.53
N LEU A 218 -18.20 -1.50 -22.75
CA LEU A 218 -19.46 -1.93 -22.14
C LEU A 218 -19.69 -1.26 -20.78
N PRO A 219 -20.96 -1.13 -20.33
CA PRO A 219 -21.27 -0.77 -18.97
C PRO A 219 -20.61 -1.73 -17.97
N PRO A 220 -20.07 -1.24 -16.85
CA PRO A 220 -19.45 -2.10 -15.85
C PRO A 220 -20.48 -3.01 -15.17
N PRO A 221 -20.15 -4.28 -14.89
CA PRO A 221 -21.01 -5.17 -14.13
C PRO A 221 -21.06 -4.76 -12.65
N ILE A 222 -22.06 -5.27 -11.94
CA ILE A 222 -22.13 -5.16 -10.48
C ILE A 222 -21.01 -6.02 -9.88
N GLY A 223 -20.13 -5.40 -9.09
CA GLY A 223 -19.01 -6.09 -8.45
C GLY A 223 -19.41 -6.96 -7.25
N ARG A 224 -18.57 -7.96 -6.95
CA ARG A 224 -18.73 -8.87 -5.80
C ARG A 224 -18.30 -8.23 -4.48
N THR A 225 -17.29 -7.37 -4.53
CA THR A 225 -16.69 -6.71 -3.35
C THR A 225 -17.26 -5.32 -3.11
N HIS A 226 -17.76 -4.66 -4.15
CA HIS A 226 -18.51 -3.42 -4.08
C HIS A 226 -19.37 -3.27 -5.34
N PRO A 227 -20.66 -2.88 -5.24
CA PRO A 227 -21.56 -2.80 -6.39
C PRO A 227 -21.10 -1.89 -7.54
N LEU A 228 -20.25 -0.90 -7.25
CA LEU A 228 -19.83 0.14 -8.17
C LEU A 228 -18.34 0.04 -8.54
N VAL A 229 -17.64 -1.02 -8.14
CA VAL A 229 -16.19 -1.17 -8.39
C VAL A 229 -15.82 -0.99 -9.86
N GLY A 230 -16.65 -1.48 -10.78
CA GLY A 230 -16.38 -1.39 -12.22
C GLY A 230 -16.36 0.02 -12.78
N TRP A 231 -16.97 0.99 -12.09
CA TRP A 231 -16.86 2.40 -12.48
C TRP A 231 -15.43 2.94 -12.37
N LEU A 232 -14.59 2.39 -11.48
CA LEU A 232 -13.20 2.82 -11.35
C LEU A 232 -12.37 2.63 -12.63
N ALA A 233 -12.75 1.69 -13.50
CA ALA A 233 -12.09 1.47 -14.79
C ALA A 233 -12.71 2.31 -15.93
N GLN A 234 -13.87 2.91 -15.72
CA GLN A 234 -14.60 3.63 -16.77
C GLN A 234 -14.12 5.08 -16.88
N PRO A 235 -14.07 5.66 -18.10
CA PRO A 235 -13.84 7.08 -18.28
C PRO A 235 -14.84 7.94 -17.51
N PHE A 236 -14.38 8.98 -16.84
CA PHE A 236 -15.21 9.83 -15.96
C PHE A 236 -16.46 10.40 -16.63
N HIS A 237 -16.38 10.80 -17.90
CA HIS A 237 -17.54 11.30 -18.66
C HIS A 237 -18.66 10.28 -18.88
N LYS A 238 -18.42 8.98 -18.63
CA LYS A 238 -19.43 7.92 -18.70
C LYS A 238 -20.06 7.59 -17.35
N TRP A 239 -19.55 8.16 -16.26
CA TRP A 239 -20.06 7.85 -14.93
C TRP A 239 -21.48 8.39 -14.79
N PRO A 240 -22.39 7.64 -14.15
CA PRO A 240 -23.72 8.11 -13.87
C PRO A 240 -23.68 9.15 -12.75
N GLU A 241 -24.77 9.87 -12.55
CA GLU A 241 -24.97 10.59 -11.29
C GLU A 241 -25.13 9.57 -10.15
N ILE A 242 -24.11 9.43 -9.32
CA ILE A 242 -24.10 8.50 -8.18
C ILE A 242 -24.46 9.27 -6.91
N ALA A 243 -25.60 8.94 -6.29
CA ALA A 243 -25.98 9.54 -5.01
C ALA A 243 -25.01 9.12 -3.91
N HIS A 244 -24.82 9.95 -2.88
CA HIS A 244 -23.93 9.63 -1.75
C HIS A 244 -24.31 8.31 -1.05
N THR A 245 -25.61 8.00 -1.00
CA THR A 245 -26.15 6.78 -0.41
C THR A 245 -25.76 5.53 -1.17
N ASP A 246 -25.53 5.64 -2.48
CA ASP A 246 -25.24 4.50 -3.36
C ASP A 246 -23.76 4.09 -3.28
N LEU A 247 -22.93 4.94 -2.68
CA LEU A 247 -21.51 4.69 -2.39
C LEU A 247 -21.32 3.93 -1.06
N ASN A 248 -22.37 3.83 -0.23
CA ASN A 248 -22.28 3.16 1.06
C ASN A 248 -22.46 1.64 0.87
N GLY A 249 -21.38 0.89 1.05
CA GLY A 249 -21.40 -0.57 1.09
C GLY A 249 -20.17 -1.21 0.47
N GLY A 250 -19.90 -2.47 0.82
CA GLY A 250 -18.76 -3.22 0.29
C GLY A 250 -17.40 -2.79 0.87
N ASN A 251 -16.35 -2.95 0.08
CA ASN A 251 -14.97 -2.67 0.50
C ASN A 251 -14.72 -1.16 0.69
N SER A 252 -14.28 -0.78 1.89
CA SER A 252 -14.06 0.62 2.30
C SER A 252 -13.03 1.37 1.45
N LEU A 253 -12.00 0.69 0.94
CA LEU A 253 -11.01 1.33 0.08
C LEU A 253 -11.61 1.64 -1.29
N ILE A 254 -12.38 0.70 -1.86
CA ILE A 254 -13.12 0.94 -3.11
C ILE A 254 -14.10 2.11 -2.93
N THR A 255 -14.86 2.13 -1.83
CA THR A 255 -15.76 3.24 -1.49
C THR A 255 -15.02 4.58 -1.46
N ALA A 256 -13.87 4.65 -0.76
CA ALA A 256 -13.05 5.87 -0.71
C ALA A 256 -12.59 6.32 -2.10
N ARG A 257 -12.19 5.37 -2.96
CA ARG A 257 -11.80 5.66 -4.36
C ARG A 257 -12.94 6.24 -5.18
N LEU A 258 -14.15 5.67 -5.05
CA LEU A 258 -15.33 6.16 -5.74
C LEU A 258 -15.71 7.59 -5.29
N PHE A 259 -15.61 7.89 -3.99
CA PHE A 259 -15.79 9.26 -3.49
C PHE A 259 -14.77 10.24 -4.07
N LEU A 260 -13.49 9.87 -4.11
CA LEU A 260 -12.45 10.71 -4.69
C LEU A 260 -12.67 10.95 -6.18
N ALA A 261 -12.99 9.90 -6.95
CA ALA A 261 -13.31 10.01 -8.37
C ALA A 261 -14.47 10.97 -8.62
N ARG A 262 -15.58 10.79 -7.90
CA ARG A 262 -16.75 11.68 -8.02
C ARG A 262 -16.41 13.14 -7.70
N SER A 263 -15.57 13.39 -6.70
CA SER A 263 -15.15 14.76 -6.36
C SER A 263 -14.36 15.45 -7.47
N ARG A 264 -13.67 14.68 -8.33
CA ARG A 264 -12.94 15.21 -9.49
C ARG A 264 -13.89 15.56 -10.63
N ILE A 265 -14.87 14.70 -10.90
CA ILE A 265 -15.93 14.97 -11.90
C ILE A 265 -16.59 16.33 -11.62
N ILE A 266 -17.03 16.55 -10.38
CA ILE A 266 -17.68 17.81 -9.98
C ILE A 266 -16.77 19.04 -10.20
N ARG A 267 -15.44 18.89 -10.08
CA ARG A 267 -14.49 19.98 -10.30
C ARG A 267 -14.19 20.24 -11.77
N GLU A 268 -14.35 19.25 -12.65
CA GLU A 268 -14.17 19.41 -14.09
C GLU A 268 -15.41 20.01 -14.78
N ASP A 269 -16.59 19.92 -14.15
CA ASP A 269 -17.86 20.48 -14.62
C ASP A 269 -18.13 21.95 -14.19
N ILE A 270 -17.20 22.58 -13.44
CA ILE A 270 -17.28 23.99 -12.96
C ILE A 270 -16.20 24.83 -13.64
#